data_AF-A0A9Q9HLU6-F1
#
_entry.id   AF-A0A9Q9HLU6-F1
#
_cell.length_a   1.000
_cell.length_b   1.000
_cell.length_c   1.000
_cell.angle_alpha   90.00
_cell.angle_beta   90.00
_cell.angle_gamma   90.00
#
_symmetry.space_group_name_H-M   'P 1'
#
loop_
_entity.id
_entity.type
_entity.pdbx_description
1 polymer ?
#
loop_
_entity_poly.entity_id
_entity_poly.type
_entity_poly.pdbx_seq_one_letter_code
_entity_poly.pdbx_strand_id
1 'polypeptide(L)'
;MGATAAWHKDLHQKYGGLPEDSAYKDLILGFRALLEDGLHYIPEKLVTYKEDVGISAQLTKKISTLTNQERRTRMLKGQLAVLEQRLADARTFGLTENSPVVRKMAQAAGKIRARLDFYDGIGAVLASRHYGWGAKLQGIASEGMRRLRNR
;
A
#
# COMPACT_ATOMS: atom_id res chain seq x y z
N MET A 1 -9.27 -2.20 8.29
CA MET A 1 -9.47 -2.85 9.61
C MET A 1 -8.78 -2.00 10.67
N GLY A 2 -9.05 -0.70 10.71
CA GLY A 2 -8.26 0.24 11.52
C GLY A 2 -8.86 0.45 12.91
N ALA A 3 -10.09 0.95 12.97
CA ALA A 3 -10.73 1.36 14.21
C ALA A 3 -11.27 0.21 15.08
N THR A 4 -11.27 -1.03 14.57
CA THR A 4 -11.99 -2.17 15.17
C THR A 4 -11.08 -3.31 15.60
N ALA A 5 -9.76 -3.18 15.45
CA ALA A 5 -8.80 -4.24 15.69
C ALA A 5 -7.96 -3.98 16.94
N ALA A 6 -7.77 -5.02 17.75
CA ALA A 6 -6.76 -5.08 18.80
C ALA A 6 -5.62 -6.01 18.36
N TRP A 7 -4.40 -5.72 18.78
CA TRP A 7 -3.20 -6.43 18.33
C TRP A 7 -2.38 -6.92 19.51
N HIS A 8 -1.84 -8.14 19.41
CA HIS A 8 -0.92 -8.67 20.41
C HIS A 8 0.49 -8.07 20.23
N LYS A 9 1.17 -7.76 21.35
CA LYS A 9 2.50 -7.13 21.34
C LYS A 9 3.57 -7.95 20.62
N ASP A 10 3.39 -9.25 20.54
CA ASP A 10 4.35 -10.17 19.91
C ASP A 10 4.55 -9.84 18.43
N LEU A 11 3.52 -9.31 17.74
CA LEU A 11 3.65 -8.85 16.37
C LEU A 11 4.65 -7.69 16.25
N HIS A 12 4.75 -6.82 17.25
CA HIS A 12 5.76 -5.77 17.28
C HIS A 12 7.13 -6.32 17.67
N GLN A 13 7.20 -7.25 18.63
CA GLN A 13 8.47 -7.84 19.06
C GLN A 13 9.15 -8.65 17.94
N LYS A 14 8.37 -9.39 17.14
CA LYS A 14 8.89 -10.23 16.05
C LYS A 14 9.24 -9.43 14.79
N TYR A 15 8.35 -8.53 14.37
CA TYR A 15 8.48 -7.82 13.08
C TYR A 15 9.02 -6.38 13.21
N GLY A 16 9.22 -5.90 14.42
CA GLY A 16 9.63 -4.53 14.71
C GLY A 16 8.54 -3.50 14.47
N GLY A 17 8.99 -2.24 14.39
CA GLY A 17 8.13 -1.08 14.20
C GLY A 17 7.32 -1.11 12.89
N LEU A 18 6.43 -0.12 12.75
CA LEU A 18 5.70 0.16 11.53
C LEU A 18 6.35 1.35 10.81
N PRO A 19 6.27 1.42 9.47
CA PRO A 19 6.81 2.56 8.71
C PRO A 19 6.30 3.90 9.26
N GLU A 20 7.21 4.86 9.42
CA GLU A 20 6.90 6.18 9.97
C GLU A 20 6.00 6.98 9.02
N ASP A 21 6.28 6.93 7.72
CA ASP A 21 5.62 7.75 6.72
C ASP A 21 4.60 7.01 5.84
N SER A 22 3.46 7.68 5.63
CA SER A 22 2.50 7.47 4.54
C SER A 22 1.92 6.06 4.34
N ALA A 23 2.22 5.08 5.19
CA ALA A 23 1.72 3.72 5.04
C ALA A 23 0.36 3.49 5.71
N TYR A 24 -0.48 2.64 5.10
CA TYR A 24 -1.70 2.14 5.72
C TYR A 24 -1.34 1.04 6.74
N LYS A 25 -1.05 1.48 7.97
CA LYS A 25 -0.55 0.63 9.06
C LYS A 25 -1.45 -0.55 9.40
N ASP A 26 -2.77 -0.38 9.30
CA ASP A 26 -3.74 -1.44 9.55
C ASP A 26 -3.62 -2.60 8.54
N LEU A 27 -3.26 -2.30 7.29
CA LEU A 27 -2.98 -3.31 6.28
C LEU A 27 -1.71 -4.11 6.61
N ILE A 28 -0.70 -3.49 7.23
CA ILE A 28 0.53 -4.18 7.63
C ILE A 28 0.24 -5.10 8.81
N LEU A 29 -0.42 -4.59 9.85
CA LEU A 29 -0.77 -5.37 11.04
C LEU A 29 -1.68 -6.55 10.72
N GLY A 30 -2.69 -6.35 9.86
CA GLY A 30 -3.55 -7.45 9.42
C GLY A 30 -2.79 -8.54 8.66
N PHE A 31 -1.77 -8.17 7.88
CA PHE A 31 -0.92 -9.14 7.20
C PHE A 31 -0.03 -9.91 8.18
N ARG A 32 0.58 -9.24 9.16
CA ARG A 32 1.37 -9.90 10.22
C ARG A 32 0.52 -10.89 11.01
N ALA A 33 -0.70 -10.52 11.38
CA ALA A 33 -1.62 -11.44 12.06
C ALA A 33 -1.96 -12.67 11.20
N LEU A 34 -2.16 -12.50 9.89
CA LEU A 34 -2.38 -13.62 8.97
C LEU A 34 -1.17 -14.55 8.83
N LEU A 35 0.05 -14.01 8.88
CA LEU A 35 1.26 -14.85 8.86
C LEU A 35 1.33 -15.76 10.09
N GLU A 36 0.97 -15.24 11.27
CA GLU A 36 0.99 -16.00 12.53
C GLU A 36 -0.29 -16.84 12.78
N ASP A 37 -1.20 -16.94 11.82
CA ASP A 37 -2.52 -17.57 12.00
C ASP A 37 -3.31 -17.00 13.21
N GLY A 38 -3.07 -15.72 13.53
CA GLY A 38 -3.57 -15.06 14.74
C GLY A 38 -4.78 -14.16 14.52
N LEU A 39 -5.53 -14.35 13.43
CA LEU A 39 -6.70 -13.52 13.11
C LEU A 39 -7.97 -14.13 13.70
N HIS A 40 -8.57 -13.45 14.68
CA HIS A 40 -9.86 -13.82 15.26
C HIS A 40 -10.93 -12.77 14.94
N TYR A 41 -12.05 -13.23 14.40
CA TYR A 41 -13.20 -12.38 14.09
C TYR A 41 -14.30 -12.58 15.14
N ILE A 42 -14.81 -11.47 15.67
CA ILE A 42 -15.94 -11.46 16.58
C ILE A 42 -17.15 -10.95 15.79
N PRO A 43 -18.18 -11.79 15.54
CA PRO A 43 -19.35 -11.43 14.73
C PRO A 43 -20.38 -10.59 15.52
N GLU A 44 -19.91 -9.62 16.30
CA GLU A 44 -20.75 -8.76 17.13
C GLU A 44 -20.57 -7.28 16.77
N LYS A 45 -21.63 -6.48 16.94
CA LYS A 45 -21.64 -5.05 16.64
C LYS A 45 -21.01 -4.24 17.78
N LEU A 46 -19.70 -4.39 17.96
CA LEU A 46 -18.97 -3.81 19.10
C LEU A 46 -18.50 -2.37 18.88
N VAL A 47 -18.52 -1.87 17.64
CA VAL A 47 -17.97 -0.55 17.29
C VAL A 47 -18.94 0.21 16.40
N THR A 48 -19.20 1.46 16.75
CA THR A 48 -19.93 2.41 15.89
C THR A 48 -18.92 3.26 15.13
N TYR A 49 -18.86 3.09 13.81
CA TYR A 49 -17.97 3.86 12.95
C TYR A 49 -18.62 5.20 12.54
N LYS A 50 -17.88 6.31 12.64
CA LYS A 50 -18.34 7.63 12.16
C LYS A 50 -17.87 7.86 10.74
N GLU A 51 -18.80 7.97 9.79
CA GLU A 51 -18.47 8.04 8.36
C GLU A 51 -18.03 9.45 7.89
N ASP A 52 -18.35 10.51 8.64
CA ASP A 52 -18.18 11.91 8.18
C ASP A 52 -16.98 12.68 8.76
N VAL A 53 -16.18 12.04 9.61
CA VAL A 53 -15.07 12.71 10.34
C VAL A 53 -13.70 12.28 9.81
N GLY A 54 -13.64 11.21 9.02
CA GLY A 54 -12.39 10.61 8.55
C GLY A 54 -11.69 11.36 7.40
N ILE A 55 -10.45 10.95 7.12
CA ILE A 55 -9.62 11.47 6.02
C ILE A 55 -10.39 11.42 4.68
N SER A 56 -11.16 10.35 4.45
CA SER A 56 -11.98 10.18 3.25
C SER A 56 -13.07 11.25 3.11
N ALA A 57 -13.70 11.67 4.21
CA ALA A 57 -14.74 12.71 4.21
C ALA A 57 -14.16 14.11 3.99
N GLN A 58 -12.94 14.36 4.50
CA GLN A 58 -12.23 15.63 4.29
C GLN A 58 -11.75 15.81 2.84
N LEU A 59 -11.41 14.72 2.15
CA LEU A 59 -11.03 14.75 0.72
C LEU A 59 -12.18 15.24 -0.17
N THR A 60 -13.43 14.88 0.15
CA THR A 60 -14.65 15.30 -0.55
C THR A 60 -14.92 16.79 -0.42
N LYS A 61 -14.55 17.40 0.72
CA LYS A 61 -14.78 18.83 0.99
C LYS A 61 -13.87 19.79 0.22
N LYS A 62 -13.00 19.31 -0.68
CA LYS A 62 -12.01 20.12 -1.44
C LYS A 62 -11.09 21.00 -0.56
N ILE A 63 -10.92 20.68 0.73
CA ILE A 63 -10.13 21.46 1.69
C ILE A 63 -8.61 21.29 1.50
N SER A 64 -8.16 20.31 0.71
CA SER A 64 -6.72 20.07 0.57
C SER A 64 -6.09 20.93 -0.53
N THR A 65 -5.04 21.65 -0.15
CA THR A 65 -4.14 22.46 -0.98
C THR A 65 -3.30 21.65 -1.97
N LEU A 66 -3.33 20.32 -1.87
CA LEU A 66 -2.57 19.43 -2.74
C LEU A 66 -3.23 19.30 -4.11
N THR A 67 -2.40 19.40 -5.14
CA THR A 67 -2.77 19.10 -6.52
C THR A 67 -3.21 17.64 -6.68
N ASN A 68 -3.99 17.36 -7.73
CA ASN A 68 -4.41 16.00 -8.09
C ASN A 68 -3.22 15.04 -8.34
N GLN A 69 -2.06 15.58 -8.70
CA GLN A 69 -0.82 14.83 -8.86
C GLN A 69 -0.22 14.49 -7.50
N GLU A 70 -0.02 15.47 -6.62
CA GLU A 70 0.56 15.24 -5.28
C GLU A 70 -0.27 14.26 -4.45
N ARG A 71 -1.61 14.40 -4.46
CA ARG A 71 -2.49 13.44 -3.77
C ARG A 71 -2.32 12.03 -4.30
N ARG A 72 -2.19 11.89 -5.62
CA ARG A 72 -1.99 10.60 -6.27
C ARG A 72 -0.62 10.00 -5.94
N THR A 73 0.44 10.78 -6.05
CA THR A 73 1.80 10.34 -5.70
C THR A 73 1.86 9.93 -4.23
N ARG A 74 1.24 10.69 -3.32
CA ARG A 74 1.16 10.34 -1.89
C ARG A 74 0.44 9.00 -1.67
N MET A 75 -0.69 8.78 -2.34
CA MET A 75 -1.43 7.51 -2.27
C MET A 75 -0.58 6.34 -2.79
N LEU A 76 0.09 6.50 -3.93
CA LEU A 76 0.94 5.47 -4.51
C LEU A 76 2.15 5.14 -3.62
N LYS A 77 2.79 6.16 -3.03
CA LYS A 77 3.87 5.98 -2.05
C LYS A 77 3.38 5.18 -0.84
N GLY A 78 2.19 5.50 -0.33
CA GLY A 78 1.62 4.75 0.79
C GLY A 78 1.31 3.29 0.47
N GLN A 79 0.79 3.01 -0.72
CA GLN A 79 0.58 1.64 -1.17
C GLN A 79 1.90 0.87 -1.36
N LEU A 80 2.93 1.53 -1.91
CA LEU A 80 4.25 0.94 -2.08
C LEU A 80 4.88 0.59 -0.73
N ALA A 81 4.86 1.53 0.22
CA ALA A 81 5.40 1.33 1.57
C ALA A 81 4.76 0.13 2.29
N VAL A 82 3.43 -0.06 2.13
CA VAL A 82 2.74 -1.24 2.66
C VAL A 82 3.27 -2.54 2.04
N LEU A 83 3.43 -2.59 0.71
CA LEU A 83 3.92 -3.78 0.03
C LEU A 83 5.39 -4.10 0.37
N GLU A 84 6.22 -3.07 0.46
CA GLU A 84 7.63 -3.21 0.87
C GLU A 84 7.74 -3.74 2.30
N GLN A 85 6.95 -3.20 3.24
CA GLN A 85 6.94 -3.72 4.60
C GLN A 85 6.43 -5.16 4.66
N ARG A 86 5.36 -5.49 3.93
CA ARG A 86 4.85 -6.88 3.89
C ARG A 86 5.84 -7.86 3.27
N LEU A 87 6.64 -7.44 2.29
CA LEU A 87 7.72 -8.26 1.75
C LEU A 87 8.84 -8.48 2.78
N ALA A 88 9.20 -7.45 3.55
CA ALA A 88 10.13 -7.59 4.66
C ALA A 88 9.58 -8.53 5.75
N ASP A 89 8.32 -8.33 6.15
CA ASP A 89 7.65 -9.18 7.15
C ASP A 89 7.58 -10.65 6.67
N ALA A 90 7.28 -10.90 5.39
CA ALA A 90 7.27 -12.24 4.81
C ALA A 90 8.64 -12.94 4.93
N ARG A 91 9.74 -12.20 4.75
CA ARG A 91 11.10 -12.73 4.95
C ARG A 91 11.38 -13.03 6.41
N THR A 92 11.00 -12.12 7.32
CA THR A 92 11.13 -12.33 8.78
C THR A 92 10.35 -13.56 9.24
N PHE A 93 9.18 -13.81 8.65
CA PHE A 93 8.39 -15.02 8.94
C PHE A 93 9.03 -16.30 8.38
N GLY A 94 9.85 -16.20 7.34
CA GLY A 94 10.52 -17.33 6.68
C GLY A 94 9.88 -17.77 5.36
N LEU A 95 9.01 -16.96 4.75
CA LEU A 95 8.55 -17.24 3.39
C LEU A 95 9.68 -17.07 2.38
N THR A 96 9.80 -18.04 1.47
CA THR A 96 10.78 -17.98 0.38
C THR A 96 10.31 -17.06 -0.74
N GLU A 97 11.24 -16.54 -1.54
CA GLU A 97 10.96 -15.71 -2.72
C GLU A 97 10.10 -16.44 -3.78
N ASN A 98 10.08 -17.78 -3.75
CA ASN A 98 9.26 -18.60 -4.64
C ASN A 98 7.81 -18.73 -4.18
N SER A 99 7.49 -18.31 -2.94
CA SER A 99 6.12 -18.31 -2.42
C SER A 99 5.19 -17.54 -3.37
N PRO A 100 4.02 -18.09 -3.74
CA PRO A 100 3.06 -17.39 -4.58
C PRO A 100 2.69 -16.00 -4.03
N VAL A 101 2.57 -15.87 -2.71
CA VAL A 101 2.22 -14.61 -2.03
C VAL A 101 3.33 -13.58 -2.21
N VAL A 102 4.59 -13.97 -1.95
CA VAL A 102 5.76 -13.09 -2.11
C VAL A 102 5.89 -12.60 -3.55
N ARG A 103 5.79 -13.51 -4.53
CA ARG A 103 5.85 -13.15 -5.96
C ARG A 103 4.75 -12.16 -6.36
N LYS A 104 3.51 -12.38 -5.89
CA LYS A 104 2.39 -11.48 -6.19
C LYS A 104 2.57 -10.10 -5.56
N MET A 105 3.05 -10.03 -4.32
CA MET A 105 3.36 -8.75 -3.66
C MET A 105 4.50 -8.01 -4.37
N ALA A 106 5.58 -8.70 -4.75
CA ALA A 106 6.69 -8.12 -5.51
C ALA A 106 6.24 -7.58 -6.87
N GLN A 107 5.42 -8.33 -7.61
CA GLN A 107 4.83 -7.87 -8.86
C GLN A 107 3.94 -6.63 -8.64
N ALA A 108 3.11 -6.62 -7.60
CA ALA A 108 2.28 -5.47 -7.26
C ALA A 108 3.13 -4.23 -6.92
N ALA A 109 4.19 -4.40 -6.13
CA ALA A 109 5.11 -3.32 -5.78
C ALA A 109 5.79 -2.74 -7.03
N GLY A 110 6.25 -3.60 -7.94
CA GLY A 110 6.82 -3.19 -9.22
C GLY A 110 5.86 -2.37 -10.08
N LYS A 111 4.58 -2.76 -10.14
CA LYS A 111 3.54 -2.00 -10.85
C LYS A 111 3.29 -0.63 -10.24
N ILE A 112 3.32 -0.52 -8.91
CA ILE A 112 3.14 0.78 -8.22
C ILE A 112 4.37 1.66 -8.44
N ARG A 113 5.57 1.10 -8.36
CA ARG A 113 6.81 1.83 -8.64
C ARG A 113 6.85 2.36 -10.08
N ALA A 114 6.43 1.56 -11.07
CA ALA A 114 6.29 2.03 -12.45
C ALA A 114 5.34 3.22 -12.61
N ARG A 115 4.28 3.29 -11.80
CA ARG A 115 3.33 4.40 -11.81
C ARG A 115 3.86 5.63 -11.08
N LEU A 116 4.72 5.45 -10.07
CA LEU A 116 5.44 6.54 -9.42
C LEU A 116 6.47 7.15 -10.38
N ASP A 117 7.31 6.32 -10.99
CA ASP A 117 8.35 6.75 -11.94
C ASP A 117 7.75 7.53 -13.13
N PHE A 118 6.50 7.24 -13.53
CA PHE A 118 5.79 8.00 -14.57
C PHE A 118 5.65 9.49 -14.24
N TYR A 119 5.54 9.85 -12.96
CA TYR A 119 5.45 11.24 -12.53
C TYR A 119 6.82 11.96 -12.59
N ASP A 120 7.91 11.21 -12.60
CA ASP A 120 9.27 11.72 -12.84
C ASP A 120 9.64 11.73 -14.34
N GLY A 121 8.81 11.09 -15.18
CA GLY A 121 8.88 11.12 -16.64
C GLY A 121 8.95 9.72 -17.26
N ILE A 122 8.57 9.61 -18.55
CA ILE A 122 8.59 8.32 -19.28
C ILE A 122 10.01 7.73 -19.31
N GLY A 123 11.04 8.58 -19.41
CA GLY A 123 12.44 8.16 -19.34
C GLY A 123 12.78 7.43 -18.04
N ALA A 124 12.27 7.90 -16.89
CA ALA A 124 12.47 7.23 -15.59
C ALA A 124 11.84 5.83 -15.58
N VAL A 125 10.64 5.68 -16.16
CA VAL A 125 9.97 4.37 -16.28
C VAL A 125 10.79 3.39 -17.12
N LEU A 126 11.31 3.86 -18.26
CA LEU A 126 12.08 3.02 -19.17
C LEU A 126 13.46 2.66 -18.61
N ALA A 127 14.11 3.58 -17.89
CA ALA A 127 15.42 3.38 -17.28
C ALA A 127 15.38 2.49 -16.03
N SER A 128 14.23 2.38 -15.35
CA SER A 128 14.10 1.64 -14.10
C SER A 128 14.42 0.14 -14.26
N ARG A 129 15.22 -0.39 -13.34
CA ARG A 129 15.57 -1.82 -13.20
C ARG A 129 14.73 -2.54 -12.15
N HIS A 130 13.85 -1.82 -11.45
CA HIS A 130 13.09 -2.32 -10.31
C HIS A 130 11.89 -3.19 -10.69
N TYR A 131 11.53 -3.23 -11.97
CA TYR A 131 10.36 -3.96 -12.46
C TYR A 131 10.50 -4.29 -13.95
N GLY A 132 9.82 -5.36 -14.37
CA GLY A 132 9.87 -5.86 -15.75
C GLY A 132 9.04 -5.04 -16.74
N TRP A 133 9.17 -5.39 -18.02
CA TRP A 133 8.48 -4.74 -19.15
C TRP A 133 6.95 -4.65 -19.00
N GLY A 134 6.31 -5.68 -18.45
CA GLY A 134 4.86 -5.64 -18.22
C GLY A 134 4.43 -4.52 -17.26
N ALA A 135 5.23 -4.25 -16.22
CA ALA A 135 4.95 -3.15 -15.30
C ALA A 135 5.24 -1.78 -15.92
N LYS A 136 6.27 -1.67 -16.78
CA LYS A 136 6.57 -0.45 -17.56
C LYS A 136 5.37 -0.03 -18.40
N LEU A 137 4.87 -0.94 -19.23
CA LEU A 137 3.73 -0.69 -20.11
C LEU A 137 2.47 -0.33 -19.31
N GLN A 138 2.18 -1.09 -18.24
CA GLN A 138 1.03 -0.80 -17.40
C GLN A 138 1.13 0.56 -16.71
N GLY A 139 2.30 0.93 -16.20
CA GLY A 139 2.53 2.22 -15.54
C GLY A 139 2.20 3.39 -16.46
N ILE A 140 2.81 3.38 -17.65
CA ILE A 140 2.57 4.39 -18.69
C ILE A 140 1.10 4.44 -19.10
N ALA A 141 0.50 3.29 -19.42
CA ALA A 141 -0.89 3.22 -19.87
C ALA A 141 -1.87 3.71 -18.81
N SER A 142 -1.72 3.26 -17.55
CA SER A 142 -2.65 3.56 -16.47
C SER A 142 -2.63 5.02 -16.05
N GLU A 143 -1.45 5.63 -15.89
CA GLU A 143 -1.35 7.03 -15.50
C GLU A 143 -1.55 7.98 -16.71
N GLY A 144 -1.20 7.54 -17.93
CA GLY A 144 -1.53 8.24 -19.17
C GLY A 144 -3.04 8.37 -19.40
N MET A 145 -3.79 7.26 -19.35
CA MET A 145 -5.26 7.29 -19.42
C MET A 145 -5.88 8.14 -18.31
N ARG A 146 -5.33 8.09 -17.10
CA ARG A 146 -5.81 8.92 -15.97
C ARG A 146 -5.61 10.41 -16.22
N ARG A 147 -4.45 10.81 -16.76
CA ARG A 147 -4.19 12.22 -17.12
C ARG A 147 -5.17 12.71 -18.17
N LEU A 148 -5.48 11.90 -19.18
CA LEU A 148 -6.48 12.23 -20.21
C LEU A 148 -7.89 12.39 -19.64
N ARG A 149 -8.31 11.51 -18.71
CA ARG A 149 -9.63 11.59 -18.08
C ARG A 149 -9.82 12.79 -17.14
N ASN A 150 -8.73 13.31 -16.59
CA ASN A 150 -8.75 14.39 -15.61
C ASN A 150 -8.40 15.76 -16.22
N ARG A 151 -8.27 15.84 -17.55
CA ARG A 151 -8.23 17.07 -18.34
C ARG A 151 -9.65 17.46 -18.73
#